data_AF-A0A5E4L8A5-F1
#
_entry.id   AF-A0A5E4L8A5-F1
#
_cell.length_a   1.000
_cell.length_b   1.000
_cell.length_c   1.000
_cell.angle_alpha   90.00
_cell.angle_beta   90.00
_cell.angle_gamma   90.00
#
_symmetry.space_group_name_H-M   'P 1'
#
loop_
_entity.id
_entity.type
_entity.pdbx_description
1 polymer ?
#
loop_
_entity_poly.entity_id
_entity_poly.type
_entity_poly.pdbx_seq_one_letter_code
_entity_poly.pdbx_strand_id
1 'polypeptide(L)'
;MADIGFFLFPLLHIVAAVSFVGTVALVIKLYFETDKGWYWLSLVLASLAFATAQWITVLFPIAPRGLLPLMSEAGDIAGSVLLAISFYGMHKTMKDIRKRVE
;
A
#
# COMPACT_ATOMS: atom_id res chain seq x y z
N MET A 1 31.83 -8.23 13.31
CA MET A 1 31.10 -7.85 12.08
C MET A 1 29.78 -7.31 12.56
N ALA A 2 29.52 -6.00 12.42
CA ALA A 2 28.20 -5.47 12.74
C ALA A 2 27.22 -6.13 11.77
N ASP A 3 26.29 -6.91 12.32
CA ASP A 3 25.30 -7.65 11.53
C ASP A 3 24.59 -6.66 10.60
N ILE A 4 24.78 -6.82 9.30
CA ILE A 4 24.19 -5.95 8.26
C ILE A 4 22.68 -5.80 8.49
N GLY A 5 22.03 -6.83 9.03
CA GLY A 5 20.63 -6.81 9.43
C GLY A 5 20.25 -5.76 10.49
N PHE A 6 21.14 -5.38 11.41
CA PHE A 6 20.83 -4.44 12.49
C PHE A 6 20.58 -3.00 11.96
N PHE A 7 21.31 -2.59 10.92
CA PHE A 7 21.13 -1.26 10.29
C PHE A 7 20.16 -1.29 9.12
N LEU A 8 20.13 -2.37 8.33
CA LEU A 8 19.24 -2.46 7.17
C LEU A 8 17.77 -2.53 7.58
N PHE A 9 17.48 -3.22 8.69
CA PHE A 9 16.12 -3.41 9.18
C PHE A 9 15.41 -2.09 9.50
N PRO A 10 15.91 -1.20 10.37
CA PRO A 10 15.24 0.08 10.64
C PRO A 10 15.22 1.01 9.41
N LEU A 11 16.24 0.96 8.56
CA LEU A 11 16.30 1.78 7.34
C LEU A 11 15.15 1.46 6.38
N LEU A 12 14.90 0.17 6.11
CA LEU A 12 13.81 -0.26 5.24
C LEU A 12 12.44 0.16 5.76
N HIS A 13 12.24 0.15 7.08
CA HIS A 13 10.99 0.59 7.71
C HIS A 13 10.78 2.10 7.63
N ILE A 14 11.85 2.90 7.75
CA ILE A 14 11.77 4.35 7.54
C ILE A 14 11.37 4.63 6.09
N VAL A 15 11.99 3.94 5.12
CA VAL A 15 11.64 4.08 3.70
C VAL A 15 10.18 3.67 3.46
N ALA A 16 9.71 2.57 4.07
CA ALA A 16 8.33 2.12 3.96
C ALA A 16 7.35 3.15 4.55
N ALA A 17 7.64 3.70 5.73
CA ALA A 17 6.81 4.72 6.37
C ALA A 17 6.73 6.00 5.52
N VAL A 18 7.86 6.48 4.99
CA VAL A 18 7.91 7.63 4.08
C VAL A 18 7.13 7.35 2.79
N SER A 19 7.26 6.15 2.23
CA SER A 19 6.54 5.75 1.01
C SER A 19 5.03 5.68 1.24
N PHE A 20 4.59 5.20 2.40
CA PHE A 20 3.19 5.16 2.79
C PHE A 20 2.60 6.58 2.92
N VAL A 21 3.26 7.45 3.68
CA VAL A 21 2.84 8.86 3.83
C VAL A 21 2.82 9.56 2.46
N GLY A 22 3.85 9.35 1.65
CA GLY A 22 3.92 9.86 0.29
C GLY A 22 2.73 9.40 -0.56
N THR A 23 2.40 8.10 -0.51
CA THR A 23 1.27 7.53 -1.25
C THR A 23 -0.04 8.15 -0.80
N VAL A 24 -0.31 8.24 0.51
CA VAL A 24 -1.52 8.86 1.05
C VAL A 24 -1.64 10.32 0.59
N ALA A 25 -0.57 11.10 0.69
CA ALA A 25 -0.57 12.50 0.23
C ALA A 25 -0.86 12.61 -1.27
N LEU A 26 -0.28 11.71 -2.08
CA LEU A 26 -0.48 11.66 -3.53
C LEU A 26 -1.92 11.27 -3.87
N VAL A 27 -2.49 10.28 -3.17
CA VAL A 27 -3.90 9.87 -3.35
C VAL A 27 -4.83 11.00 -2.98
N ILE A 28 -4.60 11.70 -1.86
CA ILE A 28 -5.43 12.83 -1.44
C ILE A 28 -5.37 13.94 -2.49
N LYS A 29 -4.16 14.30 -2.95
CA LYS A 29 -3.98 15.32 -3.99
C LYS A 29 -4.72 14.94 -5.27
N LEU A 30 -4.53 13.71 -5.75
CA LEU A 30 -5.19 13.22 -6.96
C LEU A 30 -6.71 13.11 -6.80
N TYR A 31 -7.22 12.76 -5.61
CA TYR A 31 -8.65 12.74 -5.31
C TYR A 31 -9.29 14.13 -5.41
N PHE A 32 -8.55 15.20 -5.06
CA PHE A 32 -9.02 16.57 -5.23
C PHE A 32 -8.91 17.07 -6.68
N GLU A 33 -7.92 16.58 -7.44
CA GLU A 33 -7.68 16.98 -8.83
C GLU A 33 -8.51 16.19 -9.86
N THR A 34 -9.02 15.01 -9.49
CA THR A 34 -9.74 14.10 -10.39
C THR A 34 -11.14 13.78 -9.89
N ASP A 35 -11.86 12.98 -10.68
CA ASP A 35 -13.19 12.50 -10.29
C ASP A 35 -13.12 11.69 -8.98
N LYS A 36 -14.10 11.90 -8.10
CA LYS A 36 -14.15 11.34 -6.74
C LYS A 36 -14.55 9.87 -6.75
N GLY A 37 -13.73 9.04 -7.39
CA GLY A 37 -13.99 7.63 -7.58
C GLY A 37 -13.55 6.76 -6.40
N TRP A 38 -14.29 5.66 -6.21
CA TRP A 38 -13.98 4.59 -5.26
C TRP A 38 -12.59 3.96 -5.44
N TYR A 39 -11.98 4.11 -6.62
CA TYR A 39 -10.64 3.60 -6.92
C TYR A 39 -9.54 4.29 -6.10
N TRP A 40 -9.75 5.53 -5.66
CA TRP A 40 -8.85 6.21 -4.73
C TRP A 40 -8.88 5.58 -3.34
N LEU A 41 -10.07 5.20 -2.86
CA LEU A 41 -10.23 4.51 -1.58
C LEU A 41 -9.52 3.14 -1.61
N SER A 42 -9.66 2.37 -2.70
CA SER A 42 -8.93 1.11 -2.83
C SER A 42 -7.41 1.29 -2.86
N LEU A 43 -6.90 2.42 -3.37
CA LEU A 43 -5.47 2.73 -3.38
C LEU A 43 -4.94 2.99 -1.97
N VAL A 44 -5.70 3.74 -1.16
CA VAL A 44 -5.39 3.96 0.26
C VAL A 44 -5.44 2.64 1.03
N LEU A 45 -6.48 1.83 0.82
CA LEU A 45 -6.62 0.53 1.47
C LEU A 45 -5.50 -0.44 1.07
N ALA A 46 -5.06 -0.44 -0.20
CA ALA A 46 -3.91 -1.20 -0.64
C ALA A 46 -2.63 -0.77 0.09
N SER A 47 -2.40 0.55 0.15
CA SER A 47 -1.24 1.12 0.84
C SER A 47 -1.25 0.78 2.32
N LEU A 48 -2.42 0.82 2.96
CA LEU A 48 -2.60 0.43 4.36
C LEU A 48 -2.31 -1.06 4.56
N ALA A 49 -2.81 -1.93 3.68
CA ALA A 49 -2.56 -3.37 3.78
C ALA A 49 -1.06 -3.70 3.73
N PHE A 50 -0.32 -3.10 2.78
CA PHE A 50 1.14 -3.27 2.69
C PHE A 50 1.88 -2.67 3.91
N ALA A 51 1.47 -1.50 4.38
CA ALA A 51 2.07 -0.89 5.57
C ALA A 51 1.82 -1.74 6.84
N THR A 52 0.62 -2.32 6.96
CA THR A 52 0.24 -3.14 8.11
C THR A 52 1.02 -4.46 8.12
N ALA A 53 1.24 -5.08 6.95
CA ALA A 53 2.07 -6.29 6.80
C ALA A 53 3.50 -6.04 7.33
N GLN A 54 4.10 -4.92 6.93
CA GLN A 54 5.44 -4.51 7.41
C GLN A 54 5.44 -4.23 8.92
N TRP A 55 4.47 -3.47 9.43
CA TRP A 55 4.45 -3.04 10.84
C TRP A 55 4.16 -4.18 11.83
N ILE A 56 3.40 -5.20 11.43
CA ILE A 56 3.18 -6.40 12.25
C ILE A 56 4.50 -7.08 12.60
N THR A 57 5.45 -7.12 11.67
CA THR A 57 6.79 -7.71 11.92
C THR A 57 7.64 -6.88 12.89
N VAL A 58 7.38 -5.58 13.01
CA VAL A 58 8.12 -4.64 13.89
C VAL A 58 7.53 -4.59 15.29
N LEU A 59 6.20 -4.50 15.39
CA LEU A 59 5.51 -4.34 16.67
C LEU A 59 5.48 -5.64 17.49
N PHE A 60 5.54 -6.79 16.83
CA PHE A 60 5.46 -8.10 17.47
C PHE A 60 6.65 -9.01 17.11
N PRO A 61 7.90 -8.65 17.46
CA PRO A 61 9.08 -9.44 17.12
C PRO A 61 9.14 -10.81 17.83
N ILE A 62 8.29 -11.03 18.85
CA ILE A 62 8.27 -12.22 19.72
C ILE A 62 7.00 -13.07 19.48
N ALA A 63 6.12 -12.68 18.56
CA ALA A 63 4.92 -13.47 18.28
C ALA A 63 5.27 -14.85 17.65
N PRO A 64 4.41 -15.86 17.85
CA PRO A 64 4.68 -17.22 17.43
C PRO A 64 5.06 -17.29 15.95
N ARG A 65 6.19 -17.96 15.65
CA ARG A 65 6.86 -17.99 14.34
C ARG A 65 6.00 -18.43 13.16
N GLY A 66 4.82 -19.03 13.39
CA GLY A 66 3.89 -19.44 12.34
C GLY A 66 2.80 -18.42 11.99
N LEU A 67 2.49 -17.47 12.89
CA LEU A 67 1.34 -16.56 12.73
C LEU A 67 1.75 -15.23 12.08
N LEU A 68 2.94 -14.72 12.43
CA LEU A 68 3.50 -13.50 11.84
C LEU A 68 3.72 -13.58 10.32
N PRO A 69 4.32 -14.65 9.76
CA PRO A 69 4.56 -14.72 8.31
C PRO A 69 3.24 -14.81 7.54
N LEU A 70 2.27 -15.56 8.08
CA LEU A 70 0.95 -15.72 7.48
C LEU A 70 0.18 -14.40 7.41
N MET A 71 0.24 -13.58 8.46
CA MET A 71 -0.39 -12.26 8.47
C MET A 71 0.28 -11.27 7.53
N SER A 72 1.61 -11.32 7.41
CA SER A 72 2.36 -10.53 6.44
C SER A 72 1.97 -10.90 5.01
N GLU A 73 1.99 -12.19 4.67
CA GLU A 73 1.59 -12.68 3.35
C GLU A 73 0.14 -12.32 3.02
N ALA A 74 -0.79 -12.48 3.97
CA ALA A 74 -2.17 -12.09 3.78
C ALA A 74 -2.32 -10.58 3.50
N GLY A 75 -1.54 -9.74 4.19
CA GLY A 75 -1.48 -8.30 3.96
C GLY A 75 -0.92 -7.94 2.58
N ASP A 76 0.13 -8.61 2.14
CA ASP A 76 0.72 -8.41 0.80
C ASP A 76 -0.23 -8.85 -0.32
N ILE A 77 -0.91 -9.98 -0.14
CA ILE A 77 -1.93 -10.47 -1.09
C ILE A 77 -3.11 -9.50 -1.15
N ALA A 78 -3.66 -9.12 0.01
CA ALA A 78 -4.79 -8.18 0.08
C ALA A 78 -4.41 -6.82 -0.51
N GLY A 79 -3.22 -6.31 -0.19
CA GLY A 79 -2.68 -5.08 -0.76
C GLY A 79 -2.57 -5.14 -2.27
N SER A 80 -2.06 -6.24 -2.81
CA SER A 80 -1.89 -6.45 -4.26
C SER A 80 -3.23 -6.50 -4.99
N VAL A 81 -4.23 -7.19 -4.41
CA VAL A 81 -5.58 -7.26 -4.97
C VAL A 81 -6.25 -5.87 -4.97
N LEU A 82 -6.17 -5.14 -3.86
CA LEU A 82 -6.72 -3.79 -3.75
C LEU A 82 -6.03 -2.80 -4.71
N LEU A 83 -4.72 -2.95 -4.91
CA LEU A 83 -3.97 -2.16 -5.89
C LEU A 83 -4.44 -2.44 -7.32
N ALA A 84 -4.63 -3.71 -7.69
CA ALA A 84 -5.15 -4.10 -9.00
C ALA A 84 -6.56 -3.55 -9.23
N ILE A 85 -7.43 -3.61 -8.22
CA ILE A 85 -8.79 -3.03 -8.25
C ILE A 85 -8.73 -1.52 -8.48
N SER A 86 -7.81 -0.82 -7.79
CA SER A 86 -7.61 0.61 -7.99
C SER A 86 -7.18 0.95 -9.42
N PHE A 87 -6.20 0.23 -9.97
CA PHE A 87 -5.77 0.42 -11.36
C PHE A 87 -6.87 0.13 -12.37
N TYR A 88 -7.67 -0.92 -12.15
CA TYR A 88 -8.82 -1.20 -12.99
C TYR A 88 -9.85 -0.06 -12.96
N GLY A 89 -10.17 0.45 -11.77
CA GLY A 89 -11.11 1.56 -11.61
C GLY A 89 -10.63 2.86 -12.26
N MET A 90 -9.32 3.17 -12.15
CA MET A 90 -8.70 4.29 -12.88
C MET A 90 -8.80 4.10 -14.39
N HIS A 91 -8.42 2.92 -14.90
CA HIS A 91 -8.45 2.63 -16.33
C HIS A 91 -9.86 2.75 -16.91
N LYS A 92 -10.86 2.18 -16.23
CA LYS A 92 -12.27 2.26 -16.65
C LYS A 92 -12.75 3.72 -16.71
N THR A 93 -12.46 4.51 -15.67
CA THR A 93 -12.84 5.93 -15.60
C THR A 93 -12.21 6.73 -16.75
N MET A 94 -10.91 6.55 -17.01
CA MET A 94 -10.24 7.22 -18.13
C MET A 94 -10.83 6.83 -19.49
N LYS A 95 -11.17 5.56 -19.68
CA LYS A 95 -11.81 5.07 -20.91
C LYS A 95 -13.20 5.67 -21.11
N ASP A 96 -13.97 5.81 -20.03
CA ASP A 96 -15.31 6.39 -20.08
C ASP A 96 -15.27 7.92 -20.32
N ILE A 97 -14.29 8.62 -19.76
CA ILE A 97 -14.06 10.05 -20.04
C ILE A 97 -13.66 10.25 -21.51
N ARG A 98 -12.72 9.44 -22.02
CA ARG A 98 -12.27 9.53 -23.42
C ARG A 98 -13.42 9.40 -24.42
N LYS A 99 -14.33 8.46 -24.20
CA LYS A 99 -15.54 8.28 -25.02
C LYS A 99 -16.53 9.45 -25.01
N ARG A 100 -16.43 10.36 -24.04
CA ARG A 100 -17.27 11.57 -23.98
C ARG A 100 -16.64 12.75 -24.69
N VAL A 101 -15.33 12.67 -24.98
CA VAL A 101 -14.56 13.73 -25.62
C VAL A 101 -14.39 13.48 -27.12
N GLU A 102 -14.35 12.20 -27.54
CA GLU A 102 -14.42 11.77 -28.95
C GLU A 102 -15.86 11.83 -29.49
#